data_AF-A0A2H9MED4-F1
#
_entry.id   AF-A0A2H9MED4-F1
#
_cell.length_a   1.000
_cell.length_b   1.000
_cell.length_c   1.000
_cell.angle_alpha   90.00
_cell.angle_beta   90.00
_cell.angle_gamma   90.00
#
_symmetry.space_group_name_H-M   'P 1'
#
loop_
_entity.id
_entity.type
_entity.pdbx_description
1 polymer ?
#
loop_
_entity_poly.entity_id
_entity_poly.type
_entity_poly.pdbx_seq_one_letter_code
_entity_poly.pdbx_strand_id
1 'polypeptide(L)'
;YRNGDLSGDIKTASMVLNKMRHKNNVTTLLDQYSPQEIMGIIREMDVIIGMRLHSLIFAGVMHVPMIGLKRHPKIESVLKQLSQEKYMCKMNEIDTLPEKMCALWSNKEKVIRELEVKAEVLKHKAMETSNYLKGMN
;
A
#
# COMPACT_ATOMS: atom_id res chain seq x y z
N TYR A 1 5.05 20.53 1.08
CA TYR A 1 6.06 19.51 0.73
C TYR A 1 6.79 19.95 -0.53
N ARG A 2 7.96 20.59 -0.37
CA ARG A 2 8.79 21.10 -1.48
C ARG A 2 9.88 20.07 -1.80
N ASN A 3 10.01 19.72 -3.07
CA ASN A 3 11.22 19.18 -3.73
C ASN A 3 11.85 17.92 -3.13
N GLY A 4 11.05 16.91 -2.79
CA GLY A 4 11.58 15.54 -2.78
C GLY A 4 11.87 15.12 -4.22
N ASP A 5 12.99 14.45 -4.45
CA ASP A 5 13.52 13.98 -5.75
C ASP A 5 12.51 13.16 -6.58
N LEU A 6 11.51 13.83 -7.18
CA LEU A 6 10.60 13.23 -8.16
C LEU A 6 11.39 12.73 -9.37
N SER A 7 12.53 13.36 -9.68
CA SER A 7 13.35 13.01 -10.83
C SER A 7 13.92 11.58 -10.72
N GLY A 8 14.35 11.18 -9.53
CA GLY A 8 14.90 9.84 -9.26
C GLY A 8 13.84 8.73 -9.32
N ASP A 9 12.67 8.95 -8.72
CA ASP A 9 11.58 7.97 -8.73
C ASP A 9 10.99 7.80 -10.15
N ILE A 10 10.81 8.90 -10.90
CA ILE A 10 10.35 8.85 -12.30
C ILE A 10 11.37 8.11 -13.17
N LYS A 11 12.67 8.40 -12.99
CA LYS A 11 13.74 7.71 -13.71
C LYS A 11 13.74 6.21 -13.41
N THR A 12 13.56 5.84 -12.13
CA THR A 12 13.48 4.43 -11.71
C THR A 12 12.25 3.74 -12.29
N ALA A 13 11.08 4.38 -12.26
CA ALA A 13 9.87 3.86 -12.88
C ALA A 13 10.05 3.61 -14.38
N SER A 14 10.69 4.55 -15.09
CA SER A 14 11.04 4.40 -16.50
C SER A 14 11.99 3.21 -16.76
N MET A 15 13.01 3.01 -15.91
CA MET A 15 13.89 1.85 -16.02
C MET A 15 13.15 0.53 -15.83
N VAL A 16 12.21 0.46 -14.88
CA VAL A 16 11.38 -0.73 -14.66
C VAL A 16 10.46 -0.98 -15.85
N LEU A 17 9.77 0.06 -16.34
CA LEU A 17 8.88 -0.03 -17.49
C LEU A 17 9.60 -0.57 -18.74
N ASN A 18 10.83 -0.11 -18.99
CA ASN A 18 11.64 -0.58 -20.13
C ASN A 18 12.05 -2.05 -20.03
N LYS A 19 12.02 -2.66 -18.84
CA LYS A 19 12.27 -4.09 -18.63
C LYS A 19 11.00 -4.94 -18.72
N MET A 20 9.82 -4.34 -18.74
CA MET A 20 8.55 -5.08 -18.75
C MET A 20 8.21 -5.60 -20.15
N ARG A 21 7.91 -6.90 -20.25
CA ARG A 21 7.43 -7.54 -21.48
C ARG A 21 6.15 -6.91 -22.03
N HIS A 22 5.25 -6.51 -21.14
CA HIS A 22 3.92 -5.96 -21.48
C HIS A 22 3.79 -4.48 -21.12
N LYS A 23 4.83 -3.67 -21.40
CA LYS A 23 4.87 -2.24 -21.05
C LYS A 23 3.71 -1.40 -21.59
N ASN A 24 3.07 -1.82 -22.69
CA ASN A 24 1.91 -1.12 -23.27
C ASN A 24 0.64 -1.27 -22.42
N ASN A 25 0.62 -2.20 -21.45
CA ASN A 25 -0.48 -2.40 -20.50
C ASN A 25 -0.21 -1.71 -19.16
N VAL A 26 0.74 -0.78 -19.12
CA VAL A 26 1.15 -0.07 -17.90
C VAL A 26 0.96 1.41 -18.10
N THR A 27 0.26 2.04 -17.16
CA THR A 27 0.11 3.49 -17.11
C THR A 27 0.94 4.04 -15.96
N THR A 28 1.80 5.02 -16.24
CA THR A 28 2.52 5.76 -15.20
C THR A 28 1.77 7.06 -14.91
N LEU A 29 1.35 7.25 -13.67
CA LEU A 29 0.68 8.48 -13.22
C LEU A 29 1.74 9.48 -12.77
N LEU A 30 1.89 10.59 -13.52
CA LEU A 30 2.95 11.59 -13.33
C LEU A 30 2.44 12.94 -12.80
N ASP A 31 1.13 13.14 -12.77
CA ASP A 31 0.53 14.38 -12.28
C ASP A 31 0.59 14.45 -10.75
N GLN A 32 0.31 15.65 -10.23
CA GLN A 32 0.12 15.83 -8.79
C GLN A 32 -1.31 15.47 -8.43
N TYR A 33 -1.46 14.51 -7.53
CA TYR A 33 -2.74 14.08 -7.01
C TYR A 33 -2.84 14.42 -5.53
N SER A 34 -4.00 14.93 -5.13
CA SER A 34 -4.39 15.03 -3.73
C SER A 34 -4.49 13.64 -3.08
N PRO A 35 -4.40 13.55 -1.74
CA PRO A 35 -4.62 12.29 -1.04
C PRO A 35 -5.96 11.62 -1.39
N GLN A 36 -7.02 12.41 -1.58
CA GLN A 36 -8.36 11.94 -1.93
C GLN A 36 -8.38 11.29 -3.33
N GLU A 37 -7.72 11.90 -4.32
CA GLU A 37 -7.60 11.32 -5.66
C GLU A 37 -6.80 10.02 -5.64
N ILE A 38 -5.69 9.98 -4.89
CA ILE A 38 -4.92 8.73 -4.72
C ILE A 38 -5.76 7.64 -4.06
N MET A 39 -6.54 7.97 -3.03
CA MET A 39 -7.45 7.01 -2.41
C MET A 39 -8.52 6.52 -3.39
N GLY A 40 -9.08 7.42 -4.21
CA GLY A 40 -10.01 7.06 -5.28
C GLY A 40 -9.40 6.09 -6.29
N ILE A 41 -8.18 6.37 -6.76
CA ILE A 41 -7.44 5.46 -7.66
C ILE A 41 -7.22 4.10 -6.99
N ILE A 42 -6.73 4.10 -5.74
CA ILE A 42 -6.45 2.86 -4.99
C ILE A 42 -7.71 2.01 -4.86
N ARG A 43 -8.86 2.62 -4.55
CA ARG A 43 -10.14 1.92 -4.36
C ARG A 43 -10.56 1.07 -5.57
N GLU A 44 -10.22 1.52 -6.77
CA GLU A 44 -10.54 0.81 -8.02
C GLU A 44 -9.55 -0.31 -8.35
N MET A 45 -8.48 -0.49 -7.54
CA MET A 45 -7.48 -1.52 -7.77
C MET A 45 -7.87 -2.84 -7.11
N ASP A 46 -7.55 -3.95 -7.78
CA ASP A 46 -7.72 -5.28 -7.20
C ASP A 46 -6.69 -5.60 -6.12
N VAL A 47 -5.46 -5.12 -6.31
CA VAL A 47 -4.30 -5.36 -5.43
C VAL A 47 -3.33 -4.19 -5.53
N ILE A 48 -2.72 -3.82 -4.40
CA ILE A 48 -1.59 -2.87 -4.35
C ILE A 48 -0.29 -3.60 -4.05
N ILE A 49 0.75 -3.37 -4.86
CA ILE A 49 2.13 -3.77 -4.54
C ILE A 49 2.93 -2.49 -4.28
N GLY A 50 3.41 -2.31 -3.05
CA GLY A 50 3.93 -1.01 -2.65
C GLY A 50 5.03 -1.05 -1.60
N MET A 51 5.98 -0.14 -1.71
CA MET A 51 7.04 0.09 -0.71
C MET A 51 6.83 1.37 0.11
N ARG A 52 5.82 2.18 -0.24
CA ARG A 52 5.54 3.47 0.38
C ARG A 52 4.46 3.31 1.45
N LEU A 53 4.74 3.86 2.64
CA LEU A 53 3.89 3.73 3.82
C LEU A 53 2.45 4.20 3.56
N HIS A 54 2.28 5.40 3.00
CA HIS A 54 0.96 5.98 2.78
C HIS A 54 0.13 5.19 1.76
N SER A 55 0.76 4.63 0.73
CA SER A 55 0.06 3.78 -0.24
C SER A 55 -0.54 2.54 0.43
N LEU A 56 0.19 1.92 1.38
CA LEU A 56 -0.30 0.75 2.11
C LEU A 56 -1.38 1.11 3.15
N ILE A 57 -1.23 2.25 3.83
CA ILE A 57 -2.27 2.75 4.74
C ILE A 57 -3.56 3.02 3.96
N PHE A 58 -3.48 3.73 2.82
CA PHE A 58 -4.63 4.03 1.99
C PHE A 58 -5.27 2.76 1.41
N ALA A 59 -4.48 1.78 0.99
CA ALA A 59 -4.99 0.48 0.59
C ALA A 59 -5.77 -0.20 1.74
N GLY A 60 -5.28 -0.10 2.97
CA GLY A 60 -5.99 -0.62 4.15
C GLY A 60 -7.33 0.08 4.39
N VAL A 61 -7.35 1.41 4.29
CA VAL A 61 -8.58 2.21 4.45
C VAL A 61 -9.58 1.98 3.31
N MET A 62 -9.11 1.72 2.10
CA MET A 62 -9.95 1.39 0.93
C MET A 62 -10.30 -0.11 0.85
N HIS A 63 -9.86 -0.92 1.82
CA HIS A 63 -10.05 -2.38 1.86
C HIS A 63 -9.46 -3.13 0.64
N VAL A 64 -8.38 -2.59 0.08
CA VAL A 64 -7.69 -3.16 -1.07
C VAL A 64 -6.55 -4.07 -0.59
N PRO A 65 -6.55 -5.36 -0.97
CA PRO A 65 -5.46 -6.28 -0.66
C PRO A 65 -4.09 -5.75 -1.08
N MET A 66 -3.05 -6.02 -0.30
CA MET A 66 -1.73 -5.46 -0.57
C MET A 66 -0.56 -6.40 -0.31
N ILE A 67 0.49 -6.23 -1.12
CA ILE A 67 1.82 -6.80 -0.92
C ILE A 67 2.75 -5.64 -0.58
N GLY A 68 3.27 -5.63 0.65
CA GLY A 68 4.25 -4.64 1.04
C GLY A 68 5.67 -5.08 0.70
N LEU A 69 6.39 -4.25 -0.05
CA LEU A 69 7.81 -4.42 -0.34
C LEU A 69 8.63 -3.84 0.81
N LYS A 70 9.22 -4.73 1.63
CA LYS A 70 9.96 -4.33 2.83
C LYS A 70 11.32 -3.74 2.46
N ARG A 71 11.40 -2.41 2.49
CA ARG A 71 12.67 -1.64 2.48
C ARG A 71 13.03 -1.00 3.82
N HIS A 72 12.05 -0.90 4.73
CA HIS A 72 12.19 -0.23 6.03
C HIS A 72 11.26 -0.88 7.07
N PRO A 73 11.64 -0.96 8.37
CA PRO A 73 10.82 -1.59 9.42
C PRO A 73 9.38 -1.07 9.53
N LYS A 74 9.14 0.20 9.18
CA LYS A 74 7.80 0.83 9.19
C LYS A 74 6.77 0.10 8.32
N ILE A 75 7.19 -0.48 7.19
CA ILE A 75 6.30 -1.23 6.31
C ILE A 75 5.77 -2.48 7.01
N GLU A 76 6.63 -3.21 7.71
CA GLU A 76 6.24 -4.39 8.46
C GLU A 76 5.22 -4.06 9.56
N SER A 77 5.41 -2.94 10.27
CA SER A 77 4.45 -2.51 11.30
C SER A 77 3.05 -2.25 10.72
N VAL A 78 2.96 -1.55 9.59
CA VAL A 78 1.66 -1.29 8.94
C VAL A 78 1.01 -2.56 8.44
N LEU A 79 1.77 -3.46 7.80
CA LEU A 79 1.22 -4.73 7.34
C LEU A 79 0.69 -5.57 8.51
N LYS A 80 1.40 -5.62 9.65
CA LYS A 80 0.93 -6.32 10.86
C LYS A 80 -0.36 -5.73 11.42
N GLN A 81 -0.46 -4.40 11.47
CA GLN A 81 -1.69 -3.73 11.93
C GLN A 81 -2.90 -4.06 11.04
N LEU A 82 -2.65 -4.27 9.75
CA LEU A 82 -3.65 -4.61 8.73
C LEU A 82 -3.78 -6.13 8.48
N SER A 83 -3.09 -6.98 9.26
CA SER A 83 -3.05 -8.44 9.07
C SER A 83 -2.59 -8.91 7.68
N GLN A 84 -1.71 -8.15 7.03
CA GLN A 84 -1.16 -8.40 5.70
C GLN A 84 0.30 -8.88 5.71
N GLU A 85 0.90 -9.13 6.88
CA GLU A 85 2.31 -9.46 7.02
C GLU A 85 2.73 -10.75 6.30
N LYS A 86 1.80 -11.70 6.11
CA LYS A 86 2.01 -12.93 5.34
C LYS A 86 2.33 -12.67 3.86
N TYR A 87 1.85 -11.54 3.33
CA TYR A 87 2.05 -11.09 1.95
C TYR A 87 3.21 -10.11 1.81
N MET A 88 3.98 -9.88 2.87
CA MET A 88 5.18 -9.06 2.78
C MET A 88 6.23 -9.76 1.91
N CYS A 89 6.86 -9.00 1.02
CA CYS A 89 7.99 -9.45 0.22
C CYS A 89 9.21 -8.59 0.58
N LYS A 90 10.32 -9.21 0.95
CA LYS A 90 11.57 -8.48 1.23
C LYS A 90 12.30 -8.18 -0.07
N MET A 91 13.00 -7.05 -0.13
CA MET A 91 13.69 -6.64 -1.35
C MET A 91 14.78 -7.63 -1.79
N ASN A 92 15.45 -8.29 -0.83
CA ASN A 92 16.45 -9.33 -1.09
C ASN A 92 15.84 -10.72 -1.42
N GLU A 93 14.51 -10.84 -1.37
CA GLU A 93 13.75 -12.07 -1.63
C GLU A 93 12.68 -11.80 -2.71
N ILE A 94 12.95 -10.87 -3.63
CA ILE A 94 11.96 -10.37 -4.60
C ILE A 94 11.41 -11.47 -5.52
N ASP A 95 12.18 -12.54 -5.74
CA ASP A 95 11.77 -13.69 -6.54
C ASP A 95 10.58 -14.46 -5.92
N THR A 96 10.27 -14.19 -4.64
CA THR A 96 9.09 -14.74 -3.95
C THR A 96 7.80 -13.96 -4.27
N LEU A 97 7.89 -12.79 -4.91
CA LEU A 97 6.73 -11.93 -5.20
C LEU A 97 5.61 -12.64 -5.97
N PRO A 98 5.88 -13.47 -7.01
CA PRO A 98 4.83 -14.21 -7.71
C PRO A 98 4.07 -15.18 -6.79
N GLU A 99 4.77 -15.89 -5.91
CA GLU A 99 4.14 -16.79 -4.93
C GLU A 99 3.23 -16.00 -3.98
N LYS A 100 3.71 -14.85 -3.47
CA LYS A 100 2.90 -13.95 -2.62
C LYS A 100 1.67 -13.44 -3.34
N MET A 101 1.80 -13.10 -4.62
CA MET A 101 0.68 -12.65 -5.45
C MET A 101 -0.35 -13.76 -5.64
N CYS A 102 0.06 -14.97 -6.00
CA CYS A 102 -0.84 -16.12 -6.12
C CYS A 102 -1.56 -16.41 -4.79
N ALA A 103 -0.82 -16.44 -3.68
CA ALA A 103 -1.39 -16.70 -2.36
C ALA A 103 -2.38 -15.60 -1.92
N LEU A 104 -2.09 -14.33 -2.23
CA LEU A 104 -3.01 -13.22 -1.97
C LEU A 104 -4.26 -13.34 -2.85
N TRP A 105 -4.08 -13.58 -4.14
CA TRP A 105 -5.16 -13.64 -5.12
C TRP A 105 -6.15 -14.76 -4.80
N SER A 106 -5.66 -15.96 -4.45
CA SER A 106 -6.51 -17.08 -4.05
C SER A 106 -7.26 -16.87 -2.74
N ASN A 107 -6.90 -15.84 -1.96
CA ASN A 107 -7.54 -15.52 -0.68
C ASN A 107 -8.16 -14.10 -0.68
N LYS A 108 -8.34 -13.49 -1.86
CA LYS A 108 -8.66 -12.06 -2.00
C LYS A 108 -9.88 -11.65 -1.17
N GLU A 109 -10.98 -12.39 -1.24
CA GLU A 109 -12.21 -12.08 -0.52
C GLU A 109 -12.04 -12.18 0.99
N LYS A 110 -11.24 -13.15 1.46
CA LYS A 110 -10.91 -13.28 2.87
C LYS A 110 -10.08 -12.10 3.35
N VAL A 111 -9.10 -11.69 2.54
CA VAL A 111 -8.24 -10.54 2.83
C VAL A 111 -9.04 -9.25 2.91
N ILE A 112 -9.98 -9.02 1.99
CA ILE A 112 -10.87 -7.84 2.02
C ILE A 112 -11.65 -7.80 3.34
N ARG A 113 -12.28 -8.91 3.75
CA ARG A 113 -13.01 -8.97 5.04
C ARG A 113 -12.10 -8.72 6.25
N GLU A 114 -10.88 -9.24 6.24
CA GLU A 114 -9.89 -8.96 7.30
C GLU A 114 -9.55 -7.47 7.35
N LEU A 115 -9.37 -6.82 6.19
CA LEU A 115 -9.08 -5.39 6.09
C LEU A 115 -10.24 -4.53 6.58
N GLU A 116 -11.48 -4.85 6.24
CA GLU A 116 -12.68 -4.14 6.74
C GLU A 116 -12.72 -4.10 8.27
N VAL A 117 -12.52 -5.26 8.90
CA VAL A 117 -12.48 -5.37 10.37
C VAL A 117 -11.33 -4.55 10.96
N LYS A 118 -10.13 -4.63 10.37
CA LYS A 118 -8.96 -3.89 10.88
C LYS A 118 -9.10 -2.38 10.69
N ALA A 119 -9.65 -1.94 9.56
CA ALA A 119 -9.87 -0.53 9.28
C ALA A 119 -10.81 0.09 10.33
N GLU A 120 -11.90 -0.59 10.69
CA GLU A 120 -12.83 -0.10 11.71
C GLU A 120 -12.18 -0.05 13.10
N VAL A 121 -11.42 -1.08 13.48
CA VAL A 121 -10.66 -1.08 14.75
C VAL A 121 -9.65 0.06 14.82
N LEU A 122 -8.91 0.32 13.73
CA LEU A 122 -7.92 1.39 13.68
C LEU A 122 -8.58 2.77 13.72
N LYS A 123 -9.73 2.93 13.06
CA LYS A 123 -10.54 4.15 13.11
C LYS A 123 -11.01 4.45 14.53
N HIS A 124 -11.54 3.46 15.24
CA HIS A 124 -11.97 3.62 16.63
C HIS A 124 -10.81 4.08 17.53
N LYS A 125 -9.65 3.41 17.45
CA LYS A 125 -8.45 3.77 18.21
C LYS A 125 -7.98 5.20 17.92
N ALA A 126 -8.06 5.64 16.67
CA ALA A 126 -7.70 7.00 16.29
C ALA A 126 -8.66 8.04 16.90
N MET A 127 -9.96 7.73 16.94
CA MET A 127 -10.97 8.58 17.58
C MET A 127 -10.78 8.68 19.09
N GLU A 128 -10.54 7.56 19.78
CA GLU A 128 -10.24 7.55 21.23
C GLU A 128 -9.01 8.39 21.56
N THR A 129 -7.93 8.23 20.79
CA THR A 129 -6.69 9.00 20.97
C THR A 129 -6.95 10.49 20.78
N SER A 130 -7.73 10.86 19.75
CA SER A 130 -8.10 12.26 19.51
C SER A 130 -8.94 12.85 20.64
N ASN A 131 -9.89 12.09 21.17
CA ASN A 131 -10.75 12.53 22.27
C ASN A 131 -9.95 12.68 23.58
N TYR A 132 -9.02 11.78 23.87
CA TYR A 132 -8.12 11.88 25.02
C TYR A 132 -7.29 13.18 24.95
N LEU A 133 -6.69 13.47 23.79
CA LEU A 133 -5.91 14.70 23.60
C LEU A 133 -6.77 15.98 23.69
N LYS A 134 -8.03 15.94 23.25
CA LYS A 134 -8.96 17.07 23.39
C LYS A 134 -9.42 17.29 24.82
N GLY A 135 -9.52 16.25 25.65
CA GLY A 135 -9.88 16.35 27.07
C GLY A 135 -8.72 16.76 27.99
N MET A 136 -7.50 16.89 27.45
CA MET A 136 -6.32 17.40 28.17
C MET A 136 -6.10 18.91 27.99
N ASN A 137 -6.95 19.59 27.20
CA ASN A 137 -6.92 21.04 26.99
C ASN A 137 -8.07 21.73 27.72
#